data_AF-A0A931TFQ9-F1
#
_entry.id   AF-A0A931TFQ9-F1
#
_cell.length_a   1.000
_cell.length_b   1.000
_cell.length_c   1.000
_cell.angle_alpha   90.00
_cell.angle_beta   90.00
_cell.angle_gamma   90.00
#
_symmetry.space_group_name_H-M   'P 1'
#
loop_
_entity.id
_entity.type
_entity.pdbx_description
1 polymer ?
#
loop_
_entity_poly.entity_id
_entity_poly.type
_entity_poly.pdbx_seq_one_letter_code
_entity_poly.pdbx_strand_id
1 'polypeptide(L)'
;MTLAERRRLTAVARAAAPADIYVAGGTLLNVYTGEIYRANVAIAGARIAYVGVRDDMVGPKTRVVDAAGRVLVPGYLAADVLPSVRLTPRGVRDVKRSRVPLGSRCRP
;
A
#
# COMPACT_ATOMS: atom_id res chain seq x y z
N MET A 1 -3.03 1.87 18.04
CA MET A 1 -3.09 0.45 17.58
C MET A 1 -3.67 -0.41 18.67
N THR A 2 -4.92 -0.82 18.51
CA THR A 2 -5.65 -1.60 19.53
C THR A 2 -5.23 -3.08 19.50
N LEU A 3 -5.54 -3.83 20.56
CA LEU A 3 -5.27 -5.27 20.61
C LEU A 3 -6.09 -6.04 19.57
N ALA A 4 -7.32 -5.59 19.30
CA ALA A 4 -8.20 -6.19 18.31
C ALA A 4 -7.62 -6.11 16.88
N GLU A 5 -7.04 -4.95 16.51
CA GLU A 5 -6.35 -4.76 15.24
C GLU A 5 -5.18 -5.73 15.07
N ARG A 6 -4.36 -5.93 16.12
CA ARG A 6 -3.25 -6.87 16.13
C ARG A 6 -3.71 -8.29 15.84
N ARG A 7 -4.73 -8.74 16.57
CA ARG A 7 -5.31 -10.06 16.39
C ARG A 7 -5.85 -10.26 14.97
N ARG A 8 -6.49 -9.24 14.40
CA ARG A 8 -6.97 -9.29 13.01
C ARG A 8 -5.82 -9.42 12.02
N LEU A 9 -4.73 -8.67 12.19
CA LEU A 9 -3.55 -8.78 11.33
C LEU A 9 -2.92 -10.18 11.41
N THR A 10 -2.79 -10.74 12.61
CA THR A 10 -2.28 -12.11 12.79
C THR A 10 -3.21 -13.15 12.17
N ALA A 11 -4.53 -12.97 12.27
CA ALA A 11 -5.50 -13.88 11.64
C ALA A 11 -5.39 -13.86 10.11
N VAL A 12 -5.25 -12.68 9.50
CA VAL A 12 -5.05 -12.53 8.05
C VAL A 12 -3.71 -13.12 7.62
N ALA A 13 -2.63 -12.84 8.35
CA ALA A 13 -1.30 -13.40 8.05
C ALA A 13 -1.26 -14.95 8.11
N ARG A 14 -2.13 -15.55 8.92
CA ARG A 14 -2.28 -17.01 9.03
C ARG A 14 -3.26 -17.59 8.01
N ALA A 15 -3.87 -16.78 7.14
CA ALA A 15 -4.98 -17.18 6.27
C ALA A 15 -6.23 -17.69 7.02
N ALA A 16 -6.38 -17.34 8.31
CA ALA A 16 -7.58 -17.64 9.10
C ALA A 16 -8.70 -16.60 8.91
N ALA A 17 -8.38 -15.47 8.27
CA ALA A 17 -9.33 -14.42 7.90
C ALA A 17 -8.96 -13.83 6.54
N PRO A 18 -9.95 -13.38 5.73
CA PRO A 18 -9.68 -12.78 4.44
C PRO A 18 -9.08 -11.38 4.57
N ALA A 19 -8.21 -11.01 3.63
CA ALA A 19 -7.66 -9.67 3.52
C ALA A 19 -8.71 -8.66 3.00
N ASP A 20 -8.53 -7.37 3.29
CA ASP A 20 -9.38 -6.32 2.73
C ASP A 20 -8.95 -6.00 1.29
N ILE A 21 -7.64 -5.89 1.07
CA ILE A 21 -7.03 -5.70 -0.25
C ILE A 21 -5.92 -6.72 -0.41
N TYR A 22 -5.86 -7.35 -1.58
CA TYR A 22 -4.83 -8.31 -1.93
C TYR A 22 -4.20 -7.92 -3.26
N VAL A 23 -2.88 -7.75 -3.28
CA VAL A 23 -2.12 -7.41 -4.48
C VAL A 23 -1.44 -8.67 -4.99
N ALA A 24 -1.87 -9.15 -6.14
CA ALA A 24 -1.44 -10.43 -6.72
C ALA A 24 -0.42 -10.23 -7.84
N GLY A 25 0.53 -11.15 -7.98
CA GLY A 25 1.42 -11.26 -9.13
C GLY A 25 2.52 -10.20 -9.22
N GLY A 26 2.74 -9.43 -8.16
CA GLY A 26 3.75 -8.38 -8.13
C GLY A 26 5.17 -8.88 -7.88
N THR A 27 6.15 -8.08 -8.29
CA THR A 27 7.55 -8.27 -7.93
C THR A 27 7.95 -7.25 -6.87
N LEU A 28 8.23 -7.68 -5.65
CA LEU A 28 8.55 -6.80 -4.54
C LEU A 28 10.04 -6.46 -4.50
N LEU A 29 10.32 -5.15 -4.46
CA LEU A 29 11.65 -4.63 -4.16
C LEU A 29 11.82 -4.58 -2.65
N ASN A 30 12.71 -5.43 -2.13
CA ASN A 30 13.12 -5.34 -0.74
C ASN A 30 14.13 -4.22 -0.58
N VAL A 31 13.69 -3.08 -0.06
CA VAL A 31 14.56 -1.93 0.19
C VAL A 31 15.62 -2.17 1.28
N TYR A 32 15.45 -3.21 2.11
CA TYR A 32 16.45 -3.56 3.13
C TYR A 32 17.60 -4.40 2.55
N THR A 33 17.32 -5.35 1.65
CA THR A 33 18.35 -6.23 1.06
C THR A 33 18.77 -5.82 -0.34
N GLY A 34 17.98 -4.99 -1.04
CA GLY A 34 18.17 -4.64 -2.45
C GLY A 34 17.66 -5.70 -3.43
N GLU A 35 17.10 -6.81 -2.93
CA GLU A 35 16.64 -7.92 -3.77
C GLU A 35 15.25 -7.66 -4.38
N ILE A 36 15.05 -8.19 -5.57
CA ILE A 36 13.79 -8.12 -6.30
C ILE A 36 13.26 -9.55 -6.43
N TYR A 37 12.13 -9.85 -5.77
CA TYR A 37 11.55 -11.20 -5.77
C TYR A 37 10.03 -11.17 -5.94
N ARG A 38 9.45 -12.28 -6.41
CA ARG A 38 8.00 -12.40 -6.57
C ARG A 38 7.32 -12.49 -5.21
N ALA A 39 6.39 -11.59 -4.95
CA ALA A 39 5.61 -11.60 -3.73
C ALA A 39 4.26 -10.91 -3.92
N ASN A 40 3.25 -11.49 -3.29
CA ASN A 40 1.94 -10.90 -3.11
C ASN A 40 1.89 -10.14 -1.79
N VAL A 41 1.00 -9.15 -1.71
CA VAL A 41 0.85 -8.31 -0.51
C VAL A 41 -0.61 -8.33 -0.05
N ALA A 42 -0.84 -8.76 1.19
CA ALA A 42 -2.15 -8.71 1.80
C ALA A 42 -2.23 -7.54 2.79
N ILE A 43 -3.31 -6.76 2.68
CA ILE A 43 -3.55 -5.56 3.48
C ILE A 43 -4.84 -5.77 4.28
N ALA A 44 -4.78 -5.46 5.58
CA ALA A 44 -5.93 -5.44 6.46
C ALA A 44 -6.03 -4.06 7.13
N GLY A 45 -7.15 -3.36 6.87
CA GLY A 45 -7.37 -1.98 7.27
C GLY A 45 -6.29 -1.05 6.71
N ALA A 46 -5.54 -0.40 7.60
CA ALA A 46 -4.47 0.54 7.25
C ALA A 46 -3.05 -0.06 7.32
N ARG A 47 -2.92 -1.39 7.44
CA ARG A 47 -1.62 -2.05 7.60
C ARG A 47 -1.46 -3.26 6.69
N ILE A 48 -0.20 -3.53 6.35
CA ILE A 48 0.20 -4.75 5.65
C ILE A 48 0.16 -5.90 6.64
N ALA A 49 -0.60 -6.95 6.32
CA ALA A 49 -0.74 -8.15 7.14
C ALA A 49 0.25 -9.24 6.72
N TYR A 50 0.53 -9.35 5.42
CA TYR A 50 1.39 -10.39 4.87
C TYR A 50 2.09 -9.93 3.59
N VAL A 51 3.30 -10.44 3.41
CA VAL A 51 4.10 -10.31 2.18
C VAL A 51 4.70 -11.69 1.88
N GLY A 52 4.48 -12.19 0.66
CA GLY A 52 5.03 -13.47 0.21
C GLY A 52 4.22 -14.13 -0.89
N VAL A 53 4.53 -15.38 -1.24
CA VAL A 53 3.96 -16.06 -2.42
C VAL A 53 2.56 -16.64 -2.22
N ARG A 54 2.07 -16.71 -0.98
CA ARG A 54 0.78 -17.32 -0.65
C ARG A 54 -0.41 -16.51 -1.16
N ASP A 55 -1.46 -17.19 -1.60
CA ASP A 55 -2.71 -16.68 -2.19
C ASP A 55 -3.98 -17.10 -1.42
N ASP A 56 -3.80 -17.81 -0.31
CA ASP A 56 -4.85 -18.35 0.56
C ASP A 56 -5.61 -17.30 1.41
N MET A 57 -5.33 -16.00 1.20
CA MET A 57 -5.90 -14.89 1.97
C MET A 57 -7.00 -14.14 1.20
N VAL A 58 -7.39 -14.64 0.04
CA VAL A 58 -8.42 -14.05 -0.83
C VAL A 58 -9.79 -14.60 -0.43
N GLY A 59 -10.67 -13.71 0.04
CA GLY A 59 -12.07 -14.02 0.32
C GLY A 59 -13.03 -13.30 -0.65
N PRO A 60 -14.35 -13.58 -0.55
CA PRO A 60 -15.36 -13.03 -1.44
C PRO A 60 -15.52 -11.50 -1.36
N LYS A 61 -15.09 -10.90 -0.25
CA LYS A 61 -15.11 -9.44 -0.04
C LYS A 61 -13.76 -8.77 -0.27
N THR A 62 -12.72 -9.54 -0.59
CA THR A 62 -11.36 -9.05 -0.75
C THR A 62 -11.23 -8.33 -2.09
N ARG A 63 -10.73 -7.11 -2.07
CA ARG A 63 -10.41 -6.39 -3.31
C ARG A 63 -9.06 -6.88 -3.85
N VAL A 64 -9.10 -7.67 -4.92
CA VAL A 64 -7.90 -8.13 -5.60
C VAL A 64 -7.42 -7.07 -6.59
N VAL A 65 -6.13 -6.74 -6.54
CA VAL A 65 -5.45 -5.84 -7.46
C VAL A 65 -4.37 -6.64 -8.18
N ASP A 66 -4.46 -6.71 -9.50
CA ASP A 66 -3.44 -7.37 -10.32
C ASP A 66 -2.23 -6.44 -10.51
N ALA A 67 -1.06 -6.90 -10.07
CA ALA A 67 0.23 -6.25 -10.23
C ALA A 67 1.20 -7.07 -11.09
N ALA A 68 0.69 -8.00 -11.91
CA ALA A 68 1.49 -8.79 -12.85
C ALA A 68 2.40 -7.89 -13.70
N GLY A 69 3.69 -8.22 -13.74
CA GLY A 69 4.71 -7.49 -14.49
C GLY A 69 5.08 -6.12 -13.93
N ARG A 70 4.56 -5.74 -12.74
CA ARG A 70 4.89 -4.47 -12.07
C ARG A 70 5.76 -4.71 -10.84
N VAL A 71 6.55 -3.69 -10.49
CA VAL A 71 7.37 -3.70 -9.28
C VAL A 71 6.62 -3.01 -8.14
N LEU A 72 6.49 -3.72 -7.03
CA LEU A 72 5.95 -3.21 -5.78
C LEU A 72 7.07 -2.52 -5.00
N VAL A 73 6.89 -1.22 -4.79
CA VAL A 73 7.82 -0.39 -4.00
C VAL A 73 7.09 0.18 -2.79
N PRO A 74 7.78 0.38 -1.66
CA PRO A 74 7.28 1.22 -0.59
C PRO A 74 6.91 2.61 -1.11
N GLY A 75 5.89 3.24 -0.51
CA GLY A 75 5.47 4.58 -0.92
C GLY A 75 6.62 5.58 -0.82
N TYR A 76 6.87 6.33 -1.90
CA TYR A 76 7.92 7.35 -1.93
C TYR A 76 7.64 8.46 -0.92
N LEU A 77 8.59 8.71 -0.04
CA LEU A 77 8.61 9.86 0.86
C LEU A 77 9.51 10.94 0.24
N ALA A 78 8.92 11.99 -0.32
CA ALA A 78 9.69 13.14 -0.79
C ALA A 78 10.08 14.00 0.41
N ALA A 79 11.38 14.05 0.74
CA ALA A 79 11.93 14.88 1.81
C ALA A 79 12.16 16.36 1.39
N ASP A 80 11.51 16.81 0.32
CA ASP A 80 11.68 18.16 -0.19
C ASP A 80 10.68 19.12 0.46
N VAL A 81 11.06 19.60 1.64
CA VAL A 81 10.42 20.72 2.33
C VAL A 81 11.42 21.86 2.40
N LEU A 82 11.61 22.57 1.28
CA LEU A 82 12.24 23.89 1.32
C LEU A 82 11.29 24.86 2.08
N PRO A 83 11.62 25.35 3.30
CA PRO A 83 10.64 26.00 4.19
C PRO A 83 10.42 27.50 3.91
N SER A 84 10.89 28.03 2.77
CA SER A 84 10.93 29.49 2.56
C SER A 84 9.70 30.09 1.87
N VAL A 85 8.72 29.31 1.42
CA VAL A 85 7.55 29.87 0.72
C VAL A 85 6.25 29.25 1.21
N ARG A 86 5.46 30.07 1.94
CA ARG A 86 4.03 29.90 2.33
C ARG A 86 3.75 29.31 3.72
N LEU A 87 3.97 30.13 4.75
CA LEU A 87 3.30 30.01 6.06
C LEU A 87 1.83 30.50 6.04
N THR A 88 1.23 30.74 4.87
CA THR A 88 -0.20 31.06 4.81
C THR A 88 -1.02 29.76 4.80
N PRO A 89 -2.10 29.66 5.61
CA PRO A 89 -2.97 28.48 5.65
C PRO A 89 -3.54 28.04 4.28
N ARG A 90 -3.57 28.96 3.30
CA ARG A 90 -3.97 28.67 1.91
C ARG A 90 -2.92 27.88 1.13
N GLY A 91 -1.63 28.16 1.31
CA GLY A 91 -0.56 27.51 0.54
C GLY A 91 -0.35 26.03 0.86
N VAL A 92 -0.54 25.64 2.12
CA VAL A 92 -0.44 24.23 2.55
C VAL A 92 -1.56 23.37 1.92
N ARG A 93 -2.75 23.94 1.74
CA ARG A 93 -3.88 23.25 1.07
C ARG A 93 -3.61 23.04 -0.42
N ASP A 94 -3.03 24.01 -1.11
CA ASP A 94 -2.75 23.90 -2.55
C ASP A 94 -1.65 22.89 -2.86
N VAL A 95 -0.56 22.84 -2.06
CA VAL A 95 0.53 21.87 -2.27
C VAL A 95 0.05 20.43 -2.03
N LYS A 96 -0.81 20.20 -1.03
CA LYS A 96 -1.36 18.87 -0.77
C LYS A 96 -2.34 18.42 -1.86
N ARG A 97 -2.97 19.34 -2.59
CA ARG A 97 -3.91 19.03 -3.69
C ARG A 97 -3.19 18.82 -5.03
N SER A 98 -2.05 19.47 -5.26
CA SER A 98 -1.28 19.33 -6.50
C SER A 98 -0.31 18.14 -6.50
N ARG A 99 0.19 17.71 -5.34
CA ARG A 99 1.17 16.61 -5.21
C ARG A 99 0.55 15.23 -4.97
N VAL A 100 -0.76 15.13 -4.75
CA VAL A 100 -1.45 13.84 -4.91
C VAL A 100 -1.55 13.60 -6.42
N PRO A 101 -0.89 12.58 -6.99
CA PRO A 101 -1.15 12.24 -8.37
C PRO A 101 -2.64 11.90 -8.45
N LEU A 102 -3.41 12.78 -9.09
CA LEU A 102 -4.74 12.46 -9.56
C LEU A 102 -4.51 11.31 -10.53
N GLY A 103 -4.71 10.08 -10.05
CA GLY A 103 -4.75 8.90 -10.90
C GLY A 103 -5.63 9.25 -12.09
N SER A 104 -5.07 9.07 -13.29
CA SER A 104 -5.68 9.40 -14.57
C SER A 104 -7.11 8.88 -14.58
N ARG A 105 -8.07 9.76 -14.28
CA ARG A 105 -9.45 9.55 -14.65
C ARG A 105 -9.44 9.65 -16.16
N CYS A 106 -9.55 8.51 -16.84
CA CYS A 106 -10.06 8.47 -18.21
C CYS A 106 -11.37 9.25 -18.17
N ARG A 107 -11.38 10.43 -18.80
CA ARG A 107 -12.61 11.12 -19.15
C ARG A 107 -13.14 10.49 -20.44
N PRO A 108 -14.47 10.39 -20.59
CA PRO A 108 -15.12 9.98 -21.83
C PRO A 108 -14.90 11.00 -22.94
#